data_AF-A0A926XQJ0-F1
#
_entry.id   AF-A0A926XQJ0-F1
#
_cell.length_a   1.000
_cell.length_b   1.000
_cell.length_c   1.000
_cell.angle_alpha   90.00
_cell.angle_beta   90.00
_cell.angle_gamma   90.00
#
_symmetry.space_group_name_H-M   'P 1'
#
loop_
_entity.id
_entity.type
_entity.pdbx_description
1 polymer ?
#
loop_
_entity_poly.entity_id
_entity_poly.type
_entity_poly.pdbx_seq_one_letter_code
_entity_poly.pdbx_strand_id
1 'polypeptide(L)'
;MSIDDIVKLIDAITKLIEVIIWPGILIFVMVRFGSDLRDFFVNLSEASLKGAGFELFVKRKQAEAAAALAAAAVSNDETQVSETAVKEAKVVANLTANTVTPQLLKRAEMSSILWVNDRPQCNINERRSLEALGIYLVLATSTEEALERVQKQHFDVIISDMRRPGDAEAGYTLLDKLRAIANHTPYIIYAGARSPEQLEEARKRGAIAATSRPNELFKIVLSALERKENG
;
A
#
# COMPACT_ATOMS: atom_id res chain seq x y z
N MET A 1 61.54 -24.90 29.43
CA MET A 1 60.19 -24.44 29.05
C MET A 1 59.20 -25.22 29.90
N SER A 2 58.34 -24.54 30.68
CA SER A 2 57.38 -25.25 31.53
C SER A 2 56.29 -25.90 30.67
N ILE A 3 55.68 -26.98 31.15
CA ILE A 3 54.54 -27.62 30.48
C ILE A 3 53.42 -26.59 30.25
N ASP A 4 53.24 -25.66 31.19
CA ASP A 4 52.25 -24.58 31.08
C ASP A 4 52.54 -23.60 29.93
N ASP A 5 53.81 -23.35 29.62
CA ASP A 5 54.19 -22.47 28.51
C ASP A 5 53.90 -23.13 27.16
N ILE A 6 54.07 -24.45 27.09
CA ILE A 6 53.76 -25.24 25.89
C ILE A 6 52.25 -25.26 25.65
N VAL A 7 51.44 -25.43 26.70
CA VAL A 7 49.97 -25.39 26.59
C VAL A 7 49.49 -24.02 26.12
N LYS A 8 50.03 -22.93 26.67
CA LYS A 8 49.71 -21.56 26.23
C LYS A 8 50.13 -21.30 24.78
N LEU A 9 51.26 -21.84 24.35
CA LEU A 9 51.73 -21.71 22.97
C LEU A 9 50.78 -22.44 22.00
N ILE A 10 50.33 -23.65 22.34
CA ILE A 10 49.38 -24.40 21.52
C ILE A 10 48.03 -23.69 21.44
N ASP A 11 47.52 -23.13 22.55
CA ASP A 11 46.26 -22.37 22.55
C ASP A 11 46.36 -21.10 21.69
N ALA A 12 47.49 -20.38 21.78
CA ALA A 12 47.74 -19.19 20.97
C ALA A 12 47.85 -19.53 19.46
N ILE A 13 48.54 -20.61 19.11
CA ILE A 13 48.65 -21.08 17.72
C ILE A 13 47.29 -21.50 17.17
N THR A 14 46.48 -22.22 17.97
CA THR A 14 45.16 -22.68 17.55
C THR A 14 44.23 -21.49 17.25
N LYS A 15 44.21 -20.48 18.12
CA LYS A 15 43.44 -19.24 17.90
C LYS A 15 43.92 -18.47 16.66
N LEU A 16 45.22 -18.43 16.43
CA LEU A 16 45.78 -17.76 15.25
C LEU A 16 45.40 -18.47 13.94
N ILE A 17 45.41 -19.81 13.97
CA ILE A 17 45.00 -20.63 12.83
C ILE A 17 43.52 -20.41 12.51
N GLU A 18 42.63 -20.38 13.51
CA GLU A 18 41.20 -20.11 13.31
C GLU A 18 40.93 -18.75 12.65
N VAL A 19 41.67 -17.71 13.04
CA VAL A 19 41.52 -16.35 12.47
C VAL A 19 41.98 -16.27 11.02
N ILE A 20 42.92 -17.12 10.59
CA ILE A 20 43.50 -17.08 9.24
C ILE A 20 42.80 -18.05 8.28
N ILE A 21 42.29 -19.19 8.77
CA ILE A 21 41.62 -20.20 7.94
C ILE A 21 40.37 -19.62 7.28
N TRP A 22 39.51 -18.93 8.03
CA TRP A 22 38.23 -18.43 7.48
C TRP A 22 38.40 -17.40 6.35
N PRO A 23 39.24 -16.36 6.49
CA PRO A 23 39.57 -15.47 5.38
C PRO A 23 40.24 -16.20 4.21
N GLY A 24 41.11 -17.17 4.49
CA GLY A 24 41.76 -17.98 3.45
C GLY A 24 40.77 -18.81 2.64
N ILE A 25 39.81 -19.46 3.29
CA ILE A 25 38.71 -20.18 2.65
C ILE A 25 37.84 -19.22 1.85
N LEU A 26 37.49 -18.05 2.41
CA LEU A 26 36.68 -17.04 1.72
C LEU A 26 37.37 -16.54 0.44
N ILE A 27 38.67 -16.24 0.51
CA ILE A 27 39.47 -15.82 -0.65
C ILE A 27 39.57 -16.96 -1.65
N PHE A 28 39.82 -18.20 -1.21
CA PHE A 28 39.87 -19.37 -2.09
C PHE A 28 38.53 -19.57 -2.83
N VAL A 29 37.41 -19.46 -2.12
CA VAL A 29 36.07 -19.55 -2.71
C VAL A 29 35.84 -18.40 -3.69
N MET A 30 36.19 -17.16 -3.33
CA MET A 30 36.06 -16.01 -4.24
C MET A 30 36.95 -16.10 -5.48
N VAL A 31 38.16 -16.66 -5.38
CA VAL A 31 39.05 -16.80 -6.55
C VAL A 31 38.63 -17.99 -7.42
N ARG A 32 38.28 -19.12 -6.80
CA ARG A 32 37.97 -20.36 -7.52
C ARG A 32 36.58 -20.38 -8.13
N PHE A 33 35.62 -19.72 -7.48
CA PHE A 33 34.21 -19.69 -7.86
C PHE A 33 33.72 -18.25 -8.08
N GLY A 34 34.59 -17.24 -8.14
CA GLY A 34 34.16 -15.84 -8.26
C GLY A 34 33.38 -15.54 -9.54
N SER A 35 33.75 -16.18 -10.66
CA SER A 35 32.98 -16.11 -11.91
C SER A 35 31.60 -16.73 -11.71
N ASP A 36 31.55 -17.94 -11.18
CA ASP A 36 30.33 -18.72 -11.04
C ASP A 36 29.38 -18.12 -9.99
N LEU A 37 29.92 -17.54 -8.91
CA LEU A 37 29.18 -16.78 -7.91
C LEU A 37 28.64 -15.49 -8.50
N ARG A 38 29.44 -14.77 -9.30
CA ARG A 38 28.97 -13.56 -9.99
C ARG A 38 27.84 -13.91 -10.95
N ASP A 39 27.99 -14.96 -11.75
CA ASP A 39 26.97 -15.42 -12.68
C ASP A 39 25.73 -15.94 -11.94
N PHE A 40 25.90 -16.63 -10.82
CA PHE A 40 24.81 -17.05 -9.95
C PHE A 40 24.04 -15.87 -9.37
N PHE A 41 24.72 -14.82 -8.88
CA PHE A 41 24.06 -13.61 -8.36
C PHE A 41 23.38 -12.79 -9.48
N VAL A 42 23.99 -12.70 -10.66
CA VAL A 42 23.38 -12.06 -11.84
C VAL A 42 22.13 -12.84 -12.28
N ASN A 43 22.20 -14.17 -12.30
CA ASN A 43 21.07 -15.03 -12.64
C ASN A 43 19.99 -15.07 -11.56
N LEU A 44 20.33 -14.95 -10.26
CA LEU A 44 19.34 -14.82 -9.19
C LEU A 44 18.64 -13.47 -9.26
N SER A 45 19.39 -12.40 -9.57
CA SER A 45 18.84 -11.09 -9.83
C SER A 45 17.93 -11.15 -11.06
N GLU A 46 18.35 -11.79 -12.15
CA GLU A 46 17.51 -11.96 -13.33
C GLU A 46 16.31 -12.88 -13.10
N ALA A 47 16.40 -13.97 -12.34
CA ALA A 47 15.28 -14.88 -12.07
C ALA A 47 14.30 -14.33 -11.01
N SER A 48 14.79 -13.54 -10.05
CA SER A 48 13.97 -12.78 -9.11
C SER A 48 13.33 -11.55 -9.77
N LEU A 49 13.93 -10.98 -10.83
CA LEU A 49 13.33 -9.91 -11.64
C LEU A 49 12.50 -10.43 -12.83
N LYS A 50 12.77 -11.62 -13.38
CA LYS A 50 12.06 -12.23 -14.51
C LYS A 50 11.08 -13.30 -14.02
N GLY A 51 9.90 -12.83 -13.66
CA GLY A 51 8.67 -13.53 -14.02
C GLY A 51 8.04 -14.30 -12.88
N ALA A 52 8.40 -15.56 -12.64
CA ALA A 52 7.48 -16.48 -11.98
C ALA A 52 7.11 -16.12 -10.52
N GLY A 53 8.09 -15.88 -9.65
CA GLY A 53 7.83 -15.59 -8.23
C GLY A 53 7.16 -14.22 -8.02
N PHE A 54 7.63 -13.22 -8.77
CA PHE A 54 7.10 -11.87 -8.71
C PHE A 54 5.70 -11.78 -9.37
N GLU A 55 5.47 -12.43 -10.51
CA GLU A 55 4.13 -12.54 -11.11
C GLU A 55 3.15 -13.27 -10.19
N LEU A 56 3.58 -14.32 -9.50
CA LEU A 56 2.74 -15.01 -8.49
C LEU A 56 2.41 -14.08 -7.33
N PHE A 57 3.38 -13.27 -6.87
CA PHE A 57 3.14 -12.24 -5.86
C PHE A 57 2.11 -11.20 -6.33
N VAL A 58 2.30 -10.63 -7.53
CA VAL A 58 1.36 -9.67 -8.12
C VAL A 58 -0.04 -10.28 -8.28
N LYS A 59 -0.14 -11.50 -8.83
CA LYS A 59 -1.43 -12.21 -8.99
C LYS A 59 -2.10 -12.46 -7.64
N ARG A 60 -1.34 -12.83 -6.62
CA ARG A 60 -1.86 -13.01 -5.26
C ARG A 60 -2.42 -11.70 -4.70
N LYS A 61 -1.67 -10.60 -4.82
CA LYS A 61 -2.08 -9.25 -4.39
C LYS A 61 -3.33 -8.78 -5.14
N GLN A 62 -3.37 -8.99 -6.46
CA GLN A 62 -4.54 -8.72 -7.29
C GLN A 62 -5.76 -9.54 -6.85
N ALA A 63 -5.60 -10.84 -6.59
CA ALA A 63 -6.69 -11.71 -6.14
C ALA A 63 -7.23 -11.30 -4.76
N GLU A 64 -6.35 -10.97 -3.82
CA GLU A 64 -6.72 -10.51 -2.48
C GLU A 64 -7.49 -9.19 -2.53
N ALA A 65 -6.97 -8.21 -3.27
CA ALA A 65 -7.63 -6.92 -3.46
C ALA A 65 -8.98 -7.07 -4.20
N ALA A 66 -9.04 -7.91 -5.24
CA ALA A 66 -10.27 -8.18 -5.97
C ALA A 66 -11.34 -8.86 -5.10
N ALA A 67 -10.95 -9.82 -4.25
CA ALA A 67 -11.87 -10.49 -3.33
C ALA A 67 -12.46 -9.51 -2.31
N ALA A 68 -11.61 -8.69 -1.68
CA ALA A 68 -12.07 -7.66 -0.73
C ALA A 68 -12.93 -6.59 -1.42
N LEU A 69 -12.57 -6.17 -2.63
CA LEU A 69 -13.32 -5.18 -3.40
C LEU A 69 -14.69 -5.71 -3.86
N ALA A 70 -14.76 -7.00 -4.24
CA ALA A 70 -16.03 -7.65 -4.57
C ALA A 70 -16.93 -7.75 -3.34
N ALA A 71 -16.37 -8.08 -2.16
CA ALA A 71 -17.13 -8.08 -0.91
C ALA A 71 -17.65 -6.68 -0.55
N ALA A 72 -16.86 -5.63 -0.80
CA ALA A 72 -17.29 -4.25 -0.62
C ALA A 72 -18.46 -3.89 -1.56
N ALA A 73 -18.36 -4.24 -2.84
CA ALA A 73 -19.42 -3.96 -3.82
C ALA A 73 -20.75 -4.62 -3.42
N VAL A 74 -20.71 -5.89 -3.03
CA VAL A 74 -21.91 -6.64 -2.59
C VAL A 74 -22.50 -6.08 -1.30
N SER A 75 -21.67 -5.60 -0.38
CA SER A 75 -22.16 -5.01 0.89
C SER A 75 -22.84 -3.65 0.70
N ASN A 76 -22.59 -2.99 -0.43
CA ASN A 76 -23.02 -1.63 -0.72
C ASN A 76 -24.26 -1.59 -1.64
N ASP A 77 -24.60 -2.70 -2.31
CA ASP A 77 -25.81 -2.83 -3.12
C ASP A 77 -26.91 -3.57 -2.33
N GLU A 78 -27.95 -2.84 -1.90
CA GLU A 78 -29.09 -3.38 -1.14
C GLU A 78 -30.03 -4.27 -1.98
N THR A 79 -29.76 -4.48 -3.27
CA THR A 79 -30.68 -5.12 -4.22
C THR A 79 -30.20 -6.50 -4.74
N GLN A 80 -30.91 -7.55 -4.32
CA GLN A 80 -30.93 -8.95 -4.78
C GLN A 80 -29.67 -9.54 -5.44
N VAL A 81 -28.95 -10.27 -4.59
CA VAL A 81 -27.70 -11.00 -4.79
C VAL A 81 -27.92 -12.30 -5.57
N SER A 82 -27.44 -12.39 -6.81
CA SER A 82 -26.77 -13.59 -7.34
C SER A 82 -26.15 -13.31 -8.72
N GLU A 83 -26.93 -12.87 -9.71
CA GLU A 83 -26.39 -12.62 -11.07
C GLU A 83 -25.60 -11.31 -11.17
N THR A 84 -26.05 -10.25 -10.49
CA THR A 84 -25.34 -8.97 -10.42
C THR A 84 -24.02 -9.12 -9.69
N ALA A 85 -23.99 -9.83 -8.57
CA ALA A 85 -22.78 -10.07 -7.79
C ALA A 85 -21.69 -10.83 -8.58
N VAL A 86 -22.07 -11.84 -9.38
CA VAL A 86 -21.12 -12.57 -10.23
C VAL A 86 -20.58 -11.68 -11.37
N LYS A 87 -21.44 -10.85 -11.98
CA LYS A 87 -20.99 -9.87 -12.99
C LYS A 87 -20.06 -8.83 -12.37
N GLU A 88 -20.40 -8.30 -11.19
CA GLU A 88 -19.57 -7.33 -10.48
C GLU A 88 -18.24 -7.93 -10.04
N ALA A 89 -18.22 -9.15 -9.51
CA ALA A 89 -16.98 -9.83 -9.16
C ALA A 89 -16.07 -10.02 -10.37
N LYS A 90 -16.62 -10.35 -11.55
CA LYS A 90 -15.85 -10.46 -12.79
C LYS A 90 -15.33 -9.09 -13.27
N VAL A 91 -16.14 -8.04 -13.15
CA VAL A 91 -15.73 -6.66 -13.45
C VAL A 91 -14.62 -6.20 -12.51
N VAL A 92 -14.74 -6.48 -11.22
CA VAL A 92 -13.75 -6.17 -10.18
C VAL A 92 -12.45 -6.93 -10.43
N ALA A 93 -12.51 -8.23 -10.72
CA ALA A 93 -11.33 -9.02 -11.02
C ALA A 93 -10.56 -8.48 -12.24
N ASN A 94 -11.27 -8.17 -13.34
CA ASN A 94 -10.67 -7.59 -14.53
C ASN A 94 -10.09 -6.19 -14.26
N LEU A 95 -10.80 -5.39 -13.47
CA LEU A 95 -10.37 -4.05 -13.07
C LEU A 95 -9.06 -4.12 -12.28
N THR A 96 -8.99 -4.98 -11.26
CA THR A 96 -7.79 -5.14 -10.46
C THR A 96 -6.63 -5.69 -11.28
N ALA A 97 -6.88 -6.69 -12.14
CA ALA A 97 -5.85 -7.25 -13.02
C ALA A 97 -5.25 -6.22 -13.99
N ASN A 98 -6.08 -5.31 -14.52
CA ASN A 98 -5.63 -4.29 -15.48
C ASN A 98 -5.03 -3.05 -14.81
N THR A 99 -5.46 -2.71 -13.59
CA THR A 99 -5.03 -1.49 -12.89
C THR A 99 -3.78 -1.74 -12.04
N VAL A 100 -3.67 -2.91 -11.42
CA VAL A 100 -2.59 -3.21 -10.48
C VAL A 100 -1.37 -3.72 -11.24
N THR A 101 -0.46 -2.80 -11.54
CA THR A 101 0.84 -3.09 -12.13
C THR A 101 1.92 -3.29 -11.05
N PRO A 102 3.05 -3.95 -11.37
CA PRO A 102 4.23 -4.04 -10.50
C PRO A 102 4.69 -2.70 -9.92
N GLN A 103 4.77 -1.67 -10.75
CA GLN A 103 5.22 -0.34 -10.37
C GLN A 103 4.24 0.30 -9.38
N LEU A 104 2.94 0.17 -9.67
CA LEU A 104 1.90 0.65 -8.78
C LEU A 104 1.89 -0.06 -7.43
N LEU A 105 2.14 -1.37 -7.38
CA LEU A 105 2.25 -2.10 -6.12
C LEU A 105 3.39 -1.58 -5.25
N LYS A 106 4.57 -1.38 -5.84
CA LYS A 106 5.71 -0.79 -5.12
C LYS A 106 5.39 0.61 -4.60
N ARG A 107 4.65 1.41 -5.39
CA ARG A 107 4.20 2.74 -4.95
C ARG A 107 3.18 2.62 -3.81
N ALA A 108 2.21 1.73 -3.94
CA ALA A 108 1.16 1.49 -2.97
C ALA A 108 1.73 1.08 -1.61
N GLU A 109 2.74 0.21 -1.58
CA GLU A 109 3.45 -0.22 -0.36
C GLU A 109 4.12 0.93 0.41
N MET A 110 4.49 2.01 -0.27
CA MET A 110 5.09 3.20 0.33
C MET A 110 4.08 4.34 0.55
N SER A 111 2.82 4.13 0.19
CA SER A 111 1.80 5.17 0.24
C SER A 111 0.99 5.11 1.53
N SER A 112 0.66 6.28 2.07
CA SER A 112 -0.23 6.39 3.23
C SER A 112 -1.49 7.16 2.88
N ILE A 113 -2.63 6.63 3.33
CA ILE A 113 -3.95 7.22 3.11
C ILE A 113 -4.61 7.51 4.46
N LEU A 114 -5.09 8.73 4.63
CA LEU A 114 -5.95 9.09 5.75
C LEU A 114 -7.41 8.80 5.37
N TRP A 115 -8.08 7.97 6.15
CA TRP A 115 -9.51 7.69 5.99
C TRP A 115 -10.30 8.27 7.16
N VAL A 116 -11.17 9.22 6.89
CA VAL A 116 -11.98 9.95 7.87
C VAL A 116 -13.43 9.49 7.83
N ASN A 117 -13.86 8.74 8.85
CA ASN A 117 -15.22 8.22 8.95
C ASN A 117 -15.57 7.96 10.43
N ASP A 118 -16.72 8.42 10.90
CA ASP A 118 -17.17 8.23 12.30
C ASP A 118 -17.59 6.78 12.60
N ARG A 119 -17.77 5.96 11.56
CA ARG A 119 -18.13 4.54 11.61
C ARG A 119 -17.16 3.70 10.76
N PRO A 120 -15.88 3.57 11.16
CA PRO A 120 -14.87 2.83 10.39
C PRO A 120 -15.19 1.34 10.20
N GLN A 121 -16.14 0.79 10.95
CA GLN A 121 -16.68 -0.56 10.77
C GLN A 121 -17.51 -0.72 9.47
N CYS A 122 -18.03 0.37 8.91
CA CYS A 122 -18.88 0.34 7.71
C CYS A 122 -18.10 0.21 6.40
N ASN A 123 -16.77 0.37 6.42
CA ASN A 123 -15.91 0.37 5.22
C ASN A 123 -14.75 -0.64 5.30
N ILE A 124 -14.92 -1.71 6.10
CA ILE A 124 -13.87 -2.72 6.32
C ILE A 124 -13.40 -3.35 5.00
N ASN A 125 -14.31 -3.65 4.08
CA ASN A 125 -13.97 -4.37 2.85
C ASN A 125 -13.24 -3.46 1.85
N GLU A 126 -13.65 -2.20 1.73
CA GLU A 126 -12.94 -1.19 0.93
C GLU A 126 -11.53 -0.98 1.46
N ARG A 127 -11.39 -0.84 2.78
CA ARG A 127 -10.07 -0.68 3.42
C ARG A 127 -9.19 -1.88 3.18
N ARG A 128 -9.70 -3.10 3.39
CA ARG A 128 -8.98 -4.35 3.10
C ARG A 128 -8.54 -4.43 1.65
N SER A 129 -9.34 -3.95 0.70
CA SER A 129 -8.96 -3.97 -0.71
C SER A 129 -7.74 -3.09 -1.01
N LEU A 130 -7.61 -1.95 -0.33
CA LEU A 130 -6.45 -1.06 -0.44
C LEU A 130 -5.24 -1.60 0.34
N GLU A 131 -5.45 -2.07 1.56
CA GLU A 131 -4.41 -2.68 2.42
C GLU A 131 -3.81 -3.96 1.78
N ALA A 132 -4.61 -4.72 1.03
CA ALA A 132 -4.14 -5.87 0.27
C ALA A 132 -3.01 -5.49 -0.68
N LEU A 133 -3.02 -4.27 -1.24
CA LEU A 133 -1.95 -3.75 -2.10
C LEU A 133 -0.73 -3.20 -1.34
N GLY A 134 -0.73 -3.25 0.00
CA GLY A 134 0.34 -2.74 0.85
C GLY A 134 0.15 -1.30 1.32
N ILE A 135 -0.97 -0.64 0.98
CA ILE A 135 -1.24 0.75 1.38
C ILE A 135 -1.40 0.86 2.89
N TYR A 136 -0.71 1.82 3.50
CA TYR A 136 -0.84 2.10 4.93
C TYR A 136 -2.02 3.04 5.22
N LEU A 137 -3.11 2.46 5.73
CA LEU A 137 -4.29 3.22 6.12
C LEU A 137 -4.19 3.78 7.54
N VAL A 138 -4.53 5.05 7.67
CA VAL A 138 -4.62 5.74 8.96
C VAL A 138 -6.03 6.23 9.13
N LEU A 139 -6.67 5.85 10.24
CA LEU A 139 -8.06 6.19 10.50
C LEU A 139 -8.16 7.45 11.36
N ALA A 140 -9.16 8.26 11.06
CA ALA A 140 -9.65 9.34 11.93
C ALA A 140 -11.18 9.29 11.97
N THR A 141 -11.75 9.63 13.12
CA THR A 141 -13.21 9.56 13.36
C THR A 141 -13.88 10.94 13.37
N SER A 142 -13.09 12.02 13.41
CA SER A 142 -13.56 13.41 13.40
C SER A 142 -12.71 14.29 12.47
N THR A 143 -13.23 15.48 12.17
CA THR A 143 -12.51 16.51 11.41
C THR A 143 -11.26 16.96 12.16
N GLU A 144 -11.36 17.10 13.48
CA GLU A 144 -10.29 17.55 14.37
C GLU A 144 -9.16 16.52 14.42
N GLU A 145 -9.51 15.24 14.59
CA GLU A 145 -8.52 14.16 14.56
C GLU A 145 -7.82 14.09 13.20
N ALA A 146 -8.56 14.23 12.10
CA ALA A 146 -7.98 14.25 10.76
C ALA A 146 -6.94 15.38 10.59
N LEU A 147 -7.25 16.58 11.07
CA LEU A 147 -6.34 17.73 11.03
C LEU A 147 -5.09 17.50 11.88
N GLU A 148 -5.23 16.94 13.08
CA GLU A 148 -4.08 16.56 13.90
C GLU A 148 -3.16 15.55 13.20
N ARG A 149 -3.75 14.55 12.52
CA ARG A 149 -2.98 13.52 11.80
C ARG A 149 -2.20 14.15 10.64
N VAL A 150 -2.83 15.05 9.88
CA VAL A 150 -2.21 15.74 8.75
C VAL A 150 -1.06 16.66 9.18
N GLN A 151 -1.11 17.20 10.41
CA GLN A 151 0.01 17.97 10.97
C GLN A 151 1.19 17.07 11.39
N LYS A 152 0.92 15.82 11.77
CA LYS A 152 1.94 14.87 12.27
C LYS A 152 2.63 14.11 11.15
N GLN A 153 1.97 13.88 10.02
CA GLN A 153 2.53 13.16 8.88
C GLN A 153 1.89 13.55 7.55
N HIS A 154 2.62 13.31 6.46
CA HIS A 154 2.10 13.48 5.12
C HIS A 154 1.26 12.28 4.68
N PHE A 155 0.23 12.56 3.87
CA PHE A 155 -0.61 11.55 3.22
C PHE A 155 -0.59 11.74 1.71
N ASP A 156 -0.66 10.63 0.98
CA ASP A 156 -0.76 10.62 -0.47
C ASP A 156 -2.20 10.86 -0.94
N VAL A 157 -3.19 10.39 -0.16
CA VAL A 157 -4.62 10.59 -0.41
C VAL A 157 -5.36 10.76 0.93
N ILE A 158 -6.40 11.59 0.92
CA ILE A 158 -7.37 11.69 2.01
C ILE A 158 -8.74 11.25 1.48
N ILE A 159 -9.36 10.30 2.16
CA ILE A 159 -10.72 9.83 1.90
C ILE A 159 -11.58 10.28 3.08
N SER A 160 -12.70 10.94 2.83
CA SER A 160 -13.59 11.40 3.90
C SER A 160 -15.04 11.08 3.61
N ASP A 161 -15.76 10.65 4.65
CA ASP A 161 -17.22 10.69 4.66
C ASP A 161 -17.71 12.16 4.60
N MET A 162 -18.91 12.35 4.09
CA MET A 162 -19.57 13.65 4.02
C MET A 162 -20.13 14.07 5.38
N ARG A 163 -20.77 13.14 6.09
CA ARG A 163 -21.53 13.43 7.31
C ARG A 163 -20.81 12.87 8.52
N ARG A 164 -20.81 13.63 9.61
CA ARG A 164 -20.37 13.18 10.94
C ARG A 164 -21.28 13.77 12.02
N PRO A 165 -21.30 13.21 13.25
CA PRO A 165 -22.11 13.76 14.34
C PRO A 165 -21.81 15.26 14.56
N GLY A 166 -22.87 16.08 14.51
CA GLY A 166 -22.78 17.53 14.68
C GLY A 166 -22.44 18.33 13.41
N ASP A 167 -22.06 17.69 12.30
CA ASP A 167 -21.75 18.36 11.04
C ASP A 167 -22.17 17.51 9.82
N ALA A 168 -23.23 17.94 9.14
CA ALA A 168 -23.77 17.26 7.95
C ALA A 168 -22.92 17.49 6.69
N GLU A 169 -22.00 18.44 6.71
CA GLU A 169 -21.10 18.79 5.60
C GLU A 169 -19.63 18.62 6.02
N ALA A 170 -19.38 17.78 7.02
CA ALA A 170 -18.06 17.59 7.60
C ALA A 170 -16.97 17.25 6.56
N GLY A 171 -17.31 16.53 5.49
CA GLY A 171 -16.40 16.30 4.36
C GLY A 171 -15.93 17.61 3.72
N TYR A 172 -16.83 18.55 3.47
CA TYR A 172 -16.48 19.88 2.98
C TYR A 172 -15.77 20.72 4.04
N THR A 173 -16.23 20.70 5.29
CA THR A 173 -15.58 21.41 6.40
C THR A 173 -14.11 21.01 6.53
N LEU A 174 -13.81 19.71 6.45
CA LEU A 174 -12.43 19.22 6.49
C LEU A 174 -11.64 19.67 5.25
N LEU A 175 -12.21 19.55 4.06
CA LEU A 175 -11.57 19.97 2.82
C LEU A 175 -11.19 21.46 2.84
N ASP A 176 -12.13 22.33 3.23
CA ASP A 176 -11.89 23.77 3.33
C ASP A 176 -10.77 24.09 4.32
N LYS A 177 -10.78 23.45 5.51
CA LYS A 177 -9.74 23.62 6.53
C LYS A 177 -8.37 23.18 6.01
N LEU A 178 -8.29 22.08 5.23
CA LEU A 178 -7.05 21.62 4.60
C LEU A 178 -6.55 22.62 3.56
N ARG A 179 -7.43 23.15 2.71
CA ARG A 179 -7.05 24.15 1.69
C ARG A 179 -6.61 25.47 2.32
N ALA A 180 -7.22 25.88 3.44
CA ALA A 180 -6.82 27.07 4.18
C ALA A 180 -5.39 27.00 4.73
N ILE A 181 -4.88 25.79 5.01
CA ILE A 181 -3.48 25.57 5.43
C ILE A 181 -2.56 25.17 4.26
N ALA A 182 -2.96 25.48 3.02
CA ALA A 182 -2.25 25.14 1.78
C ALA A 182 -1.93 23.64 1.62
N ASN A 183 -2.70 22.76 2.27
CA ASN A 183 -2.61 21.33 2.02
C ASN A 183 -3.42 21.01 0.76
N HIS A 184 -2.73 20.53 -0.28
CA HIS A 184 -3.31 20.13 -1.57
C HIS A 184 -3.32 18.62 -1.79
N THR A 185 -3.22 17.81 -0.72
CA THR A 185 -3.33 16.35 -0.82
C THR A 185 -4.62 15.98 -1.58
N PRO A 186 -4.54 15.04 -2.55
CA PRO A 186 -5.69 14.49 -3.24
C PRO A 186 -6.80 14.10 -2.26
N TYR A 187 -7.98 14.68 -2.44
CA TYR A 187 -9.09 14.54 -1.51
C TYR A 187 -10.29 13.91 -2.22
N ILE A 188 -10.81 12.84 -1.64
CA ILE A 188 -11.94 12.07 -2.18
C ILE A 188 -13.06 12.05 -1.15
N ILE A 189 -14.26 12.41 -1.57
CA ILE A 189 -15.45 12.26 -0.74
C ILE A 189 -16.03 10.87 -0.99
N TYR A 190 -16.16 10.06 0.06
CA TYR A 190 -16.76 8.73 0.01
C TYR A 190 -18.07 8.70 0.79
N ALA A 191 -19.21 8.89 0.11
CA ALA A 191 -20.52 9.01 0.74
C ALA A 191 -21.67 8.58 -0.19
N GLY A 192 -22.74 8.01 0.38
CA GLY A 192 -23.87 7.41 -0.34
C GLY A 192 -24.77 8.36 -1.15
N ALA A 193 -24.98 9.59 -0.67
CA ALA A 193 -25.82 10.57 -1.37
C ALA A 193 -25.00 11.36 -2.40
N ARG A 194 -25.47 11.39 -3.65
CA ARG A 194 -24.80 12.08 -4.77
C ARG A 194 -25.78 12.85 -5.65
N SER A 195 -26.25 14.03 -5.22
CA SER A 195 -26.84 14.94 -6.21
C SER A 195 -25.73 15.45 -7.15
N PRO A 196 -26.04 15.74 -8.43
CA PRO A 196 -25.09 16.42 -9.32
C PRO A 196 -24.53 17.71 -8.71
N GLU A 197 -25.33 18.43 -7.92
CA GLU A 197 -24.85 19.63 -7.22
C GLU A 197 -23.76 19.29 -6.19
N GLN A 198 -23.91 18.21 -5.43
CA GLN A 198 -22.89 17.78 -4.47
C GLN A 198 -21.56 17.39 -5.16
N LEU A 199 -21.64 16.72 -6.32
CA LEU A 199 -20.43 16.40 -7.09
C LEU A 199 -19.73 17.67 -7.59
N GLU A 200 -20.50 18.63 -8.09
CA GLU A 200 -19.96 19.89 -8.57
C GLU A 200 -19.37 20.73 -7.44
N GLU A 201 -20.03 20.78 -6.29
CA GLU A 201 -19.58 21.48 -5.09
C GLU A 201 -18.26 20.90 -4.55
N ALA A 202 -18.17 19.57 -4.45
CA ALA A 202 -16.93 18.89 -4.09
C ALA A 202 -15.77 19.30 -5.01
N ARG A 203 -16.02 19.35 -6.32
CA ARG A 203 -15.02 19.76 -7.32
C ARG A 203 -14.64 21.24 -7.16
N LYS A 204 -15.60 22.13 -6.93
CA LYS A 204 -15.35 23.58 -6.70
C LYS A 204 -14.42 23.81 -5.51
N ARG A 205 -14.56 23.02 -4.45
CA ARG A 205 -13.71 23.07 -3.25
C ARG A 205 -12.34 22.38 -3.44
N GLY A 206 -12.14 21.73 -4.58
CA GLY A 206 -10.87 21.10 -4.94
C GLY A 206 -10.74 19.64 -4.50
N ALA A 207 -11.86 18.93 -4.28
CA ALA A 207 -11.84 17.47 -4.26
C ALA A 207 -11.56 16.93 -5.68
N ILE A 208 -10.81 15.83 -5.76
CA ILE A 208 -10.51 15.20 -7.05
C ILE A 208 -11.65 14.29 -7.52
N ALA A 209 -12.48 13.82 -6.59
CA ALA A 209 -13.66 12.99 -6.87
C ALA A 209 -14.61 12.93 -5.67
N ALA A 210 -15.84 12.51 -5.96
CA ALA A 210 -16.83 12.12 -4.96
C ALA A 210 -17.53 10.83 -5.44
N THR A 211 -17.52 9.79 -4.60
CA THR A 211 -18.06 8.47 -4.94
C THR A 211 -18.69 7.79 -3.72
N SER A 212 -19.53 6.77 -3.95
CA SER A 212 -20.10 5.83 -3.01
C SER A 212 -19.83 4.40 -3.47
N ARG A 213 -19.21 4.23 -4.65
CA ARG A 213 -19.00 2.93 -5.28
C ARG A 213 -17.58 2.45 -4.95
N PRO A 214 -17.41 1.27 -4.34
CA PRO A 214 -16.09 0.76 -3.95
C PRO A 214 -15.12 0.66 -5.12
N ASN A 215 -15.59 0.17 -6.28
CA ASN A 215 -14.77 -0.01 -7.48
C ASN A 215 -14.31 1.31 -8.11
N GLU A 216 -15.12 2.37 -8.02
CA GLU A 216 -14.71 3.72 -8.41
C GLU A 216 -13.68 4.28 -7.43
N LEU A 217 -13.95 4.18 -6.12
CA LEU A 217 -13.03 4.64 -5.09
C LEU A 217 -11.64 4.02 -5.30
N PHE A 218 -11.59 2.71 -5.47
CA PHE A 218 -10.36 1.95 -5.70
C PHE A 218 -9.60 2.49 -6.93
N LYS A 219 -10.27 2.67 -8.07
CA LYS A 219 -9.68 3.26 -9.28
C LYS A 219 -9.13 4.66 -9.06
N ILE A 220 -9.88 5.52 -8.39
CA ILE A 220 -9.51 6.92 -8.16
C ILE A 220 -8.29 6.99 -7.27
N VAL A 221 -8.25 6.20 -6.18
CA VAL A 221 -7.10 6.11 -5.27
C VAL A 221 -5.86 5.70 -6.05
N LEU A 222 -5.92 4.60 -6.81
CA LEU A 222 -4.77 4.11 -7.58
C LEU A 222 -4.29 5.15 -8.61
N SER A 223 -5.22 5.79 -9.33
CA SER A 223 -4.87 6.86 -10.28
C SER A 223 -4.22 8.07 -9.59
N ALA A 224 -4.64 8.41 -8.37
CA ALA A 224 -4.03 9.49 -7.59
C ALA A 224 -2.61 9.15 -7.15
N LEU A 225 -2.33 7.88 -6.82
CA LEU A 225 -0.99 7.40 -6.48
C LEU A 225 -0.05 7.41 -7.70
N GLU A 226 -0.54 7.08 -8.89
CA GLU A 226 0.26 7.12 -10.14
C GLU A 226 0.65 8.54 -10.55
N ARG A 227 -0.28 9.51 -10.45
CA ARG A 227 -0.01 10.90 -10.90
C ARG A 227 1.15 11.57 -10.15
N LYS A 228 1.43 11.15 -8.91
CA LYS A 228 2.50 11.70 -8.08
C LYS A 228 3.91 11.31 -8.56
N GLU A 229 4.06 10.36 -9.49
CA GLU A 229 5.37 10.07 -10.11
C GLU A 229 5.73 11.02 -11.28
N ASN A 230 4.73 11.67 -11.90
CA ASN A 230 4.91 12.42 -13.15
C ASN A 230 4.97 13.96 -12.95
N GLY A 231 4.95 14.45 -11.72
CA GLY A 231 5.01 15.88 -11.39
C GLY A 231 6.02 16.15 -10.29
#